data_AF-A0A2T1N605-F1
#
_entry.id   AF-A0A2T1N605-F1
#
_cell.length_a   1.000
_cell.length_b   1.000
_cell.length_c   1.000
_cell.angle_alpha   90.00
_cell.angle_beta   90.00
_cell.angle_gamma   90.00
#
_symmetry.space_group_name_H-M   'P 1'
#
loop_
_entity.id
_entity.type
_entity.pdbx_description
1 polymer ?
#
loop_
_entity_poly.entity_id
_entity_poly.type
_entity_poly.pdbx_seq_one_letter_code
_entity_poly.pdbx_strand_id
1 'polypeptide(L)'
;MTNYLQLINSLRPIDVIVAKKRSGIGRILDHYVVHLGNGFFVGNLKGSVKQISHFELLELLKEYEPIRVRRFNGDQLQIQQAIIRARQKLGHKYSFLGFNCEHFANWVQYGKESSSQVSNGFLIIAGLATLKFIASNNGER
;
A
#
# COMPACT_ATOMS: atom_id res chain seq x y z
N MET A 1 -19.42 14.32 -5.75
CA MET A 1 -18.32 13.57 -6.41
C MET A 1 -17.01 14.13 -5.89
N THR A 2 -16.20 13.34 -5.19
CA THR A 2 -14.86 13.78 -4.75
C THR A 2 -14.02 14.12 -5.98
N ASN A 3 -13.49 15.34 -6.07
CA ASN A 3 -12.77 15.80 -7.25
C ASN A 3 -11.34 15.20 -7.28
N TYR A 4 -11.21 13.96 -7.77
CA TYR A 4 -9.91 13.27 -7.89
C TYR A 4 -8.94 13.99 -8.80
N LEU A 5 -9.44 14.77 -9.77
CA LEU A 5 -8.58 15.59 -10.64
C LEU A 5 -7.84 16.64 -9.84
N GLN A 6 -8.51 17.31 -8.89
CA GLN A 6 -7.84 18.28 -8.01
C GLN A 6 -6.75 17.63 -7.16
N LEU A 7 -7.03 16.45 -6.59
CA LEU A 7 -6.03 15.68 -5.84
C LEU A 7 -4.82 15.39 -6.71
N ILE A 8 -5.04 14.79 -7.89
CA ILE A 8 -3.98 14.34 -8.79
C ILE A 8 -3.15 15.51 -9.30
N ASN A 9 -3.80 16.63 -9.66
CA ASN A 9 -3.12 17.84 -10.11
C ASN A 9 -2.25 18.48 -9.01
N SER A 10 -2.53 18.19 -7.73
CA SER A 10 -1.73 18.68 -6.60
C SER A 10 -0.51 17.82 -6.28
N LEU A 11 -0.35 16.66 -6.93
CA LEU A 11 0.73 15.72 -6.62
C LEU A 11 2.05 16.16 -7.22
N ARG A 12 3.10 16.10 -6.42
CA ARG A 12 4.48 16.24 -6.87
C ARG A 12 5.06 14.85 -7.18
N PRO A 13 6.13 14.74 -7.97
CA PRO A 13 6.82 13.47 -8.14
C PRO A 13 7.18 12.86 -6.79
N ILE A 14 7.00 11.55 -6.68
CA ILE A 14 7.28 10.70 -5.52
C ILE A 14 6.32 10.86 -4.34
N ASP A 15 5.33 11.75 -4.43
CA ASP A 15 4.20 11.74 -3.50
C ASP A 15 3.45 10.40 -3.57
N VAL A 16 2.91 9.99 -2.42
CA VAL A 16 2.17 8.72 -2.30
C VAL A 16 0.72 8.99 -1.97
N ILE A 17 -0.18 8.51 -2.83
CA ILE A 17 -1.61 8.43 -2.50
C ILE A 17 -1.77 7.25 -1.55
N VAL A 18 -2.33 7.51 -0.37
CA VAL A 18 -2.80 6.47 0.53
C VAL A 18 -4.31 6.40 0.39
N ALA A 19 -4.82 5.23 0.04
CA ALA A 19 -6.23 4.98 -0.21
C ALA A 19 -6.73 3.76 0.56
N LYS A 20 -8.02 3.72 0.86
CA LYS A 20 -8.70 2.57 1.46
C LYS A 20 -9.79 2.06 0.54
N LYS A 21 -10.08 0.75 0.59
CA LYS A 21 -11.26 0.24 -0.11
C LYS A 21 -12.51 0.95 0.41
N ARG A 22 -13.44 1.32 -0.48
CA ARG A 22 -14.66 2.04 -0.08
C ARG A 22 -15.55 1.23 0.86
N SER A 23 -15.64 -0.08 0.63
CA SER A 23 -16.54 -0.97 1.37
C SER A 23 -15.92 -2.35 1.60
N GLY A 24 -16.52 -3.09 2.52
CA GLY A 24 -16.13 -4.46 2.89
C GLY A 24 -14.89 -4.54 3.80
N ILE A 25 -14.49 -5.77 4.09
CA ILE A 25 -13.39 -6.10 5.02
C ILE A 25 -12.06 -5.46 4.58
N GLY A 26 -11.88 -5.24 3.27
CA GLY A 26 -10.68 -4.60 2.71
C GLY A 26 -10.46 -3.13 3.12
N ARG A 27 -11.45 -2.46 3.73
CA ARG A 27 -11.30 -1.06 4.21
C ARG A 27 -10.32 -0.92 5.37
N ILE A 28 -9.99 -2.02 6.06
CA ILE A 28 -9.01 -2.02 7.16
C ILE A 28 -7.57 -1.83 6.66
N LEU A 29 -7.30 -2.10 5.38
CA LEU A 29 -5.97 -2.03 4.79
C LEU A 29 -5.76 -0.71 4.04
N ASP A 30 -4.64 -0.06 4.34
CA ASP A 30 -4.14 1.05 3.53
C ASP A 30 -3.52 0.50 2.23
N HIS A 31 -3.79 1.18 1.12
CA HIS A 31 -3.21 0.93 -0.19
C HIS A 31 -2.37 2.13 -0.60
N TYR A 32 -1.17 1.88 -1.12
CA TYR A 32 -0.16 2.90 -1.40
C TYR A 32 0.17 2.92 -2.88
N VAL A 33 0.03 4.09 -3.51
CA VAL A 33 0.34 4.31 -4.92
C VAL A 33 1.27 5.52 -5.04
N VAL A 34 2.46 5.31 -5.59
CA VAL A 34 3.47 6.36 -5.76
C VAL A 34 3.25 7.07 -7.09
N HIS A 35 3.25 8.40 -7.09
CA HIS A 35 3.24 9.22 -8.30
C HIS A 35 4.66 9.34 -8.87
N LEU A 36 4.90 8.97 -10.12
CA LEU A 36 6.21 9.06 -10.77
C LEU A 36 6.43 10.39 -11.51
N GLY A 37 5.39 11.22 -11.62
CA GLY A 37 5.36 12.37 -12.52
C GLY A 37 4.78 12.00 -13.89
N ASN A 38 4.49 13.02 -14.70
CA ASN A 38 4.00 12.88 -16.08
C ASN A 38 2.76 11.98 -16.22
N GLY A 39 1.89 11.95 -15.21
CA GLY A 39 0.66 11.14 -15.23
C GLY A 39 0.89 9.64 -15.02
N PHE A 40 2.09 9.21 -14.63
CA PHE A 40 2.39 7.82 -14.30
C PHE A 40 2.42 7.59 -12.80
N PHE A 41 1.99 6.40 -12.41
CA PHE A 41 1.93 5.94 -11.03
C PHE A 41 2.50 4.53 -10.94
N VAL A 42 2.93 4.13 -9.75
CA VAL A 42 3.43 2.78 -9.50
C VAL A 42 3.00 2.30 -8.13
N GLY A 43 2.63 1.04 -8.04
CA GLY A 43 2.23 0.41 -6.79
C GLY A 43 2.24 -1.10 -6.92
N ASN A 44 2.13 -1.79 -5.79
CA ASN A 44 1.92 -3.23 -5.78
C ASN A 44 0.42 -3.52 -5.99
N LEU A 45 0.04 -3.80 -7.24
CA LEU A 45 -1.34 -3.94 -7.70
C LEU A 45 -1.60 -5.38 -8.13
N LYS A 46 -2.62 -6.03 -7.54
CA LYS A 46 -3.01 -7.41 -7.87
C LYS A 46 -1.85 -8.42 -7.75
N GLY A 47 -0.98 -8.24 -6.76
CA GLY A 47 0.08 -9.20 -6.40
C GLY A 47 1.45 -8.95 -7.04
N SER A 48 1.60 -7.89 -7.84
CA SER A 48 2.91 -7.46 -8.34
C SER A 48 3.03 -5.94 -8.46
N VAL A 49 4.27 -5.45 -8.46
CA VAL A 49 4.55 -4.03 -8.73
C VAL A 49 4.25 -3.73 -10.20
N LYS A 50 3.35 -2.78 -10.43
CA LYS A 50 2.93 -2.35 -11.76
C LYS A 50 2.96 -0.83 -11.84
N GLN A 51 3.45 -0.35 -12.98
CA GLN A 51 3.23 1.02 -13.40
C GLN A 51 1.84 1.12 -14.03
N ILE A 52 1.10 2.18 -13.70
CA ILE A 52 -0.21 2.48 -14.25
C ILE A 52 -0.27 3.93 -14.71
N SER A 53 -1.10 4.17 -15.71
CA SER A 53 -1.43 5.50 -16.22
C SER A 53 -2.42 6.23 -15.32
N HIS A 54 -2.60 7.52 -15.60
CA HIS A 54 -3.65 8.34 -14.99
C HIS A 54 -5.05 7.72 -15.12
N PHE A 55 -5.40 7.19 -16.29
CA PHE A 55 -6.70 6.55 -16.51
C PHE A 55 -6.89 5.32 -15.64
N GLU A 56 -5.88 4.45 -15.58
CA GLU A 56 -5.91 3.26 -14.72
C GLU A 56 -5.97 3.61 -13.23
N LEU A 57 -5.32 4.72 -12.81
CA LEU A 57 -5.49 5.24 -11.46
C LEU A 57 -6.95 5.65 -11.21
N LEU A 58 -7.58 6.39 -12.13
CA LEU A 58 -8.99 6.78 -11.98
C LEU A 58 -9.92 5.56 -11.88
N GLU A 59 -9.65 4.51 -12.65
CA GLU A 59 -10.36 3.22 -12.53
C GLU A 59 -10.16 2.60 -11.14
N LEU A 60 -8.93 2.58 -10.61
CA LEU A 60 -8.65 2.10 -9.26
C LEU A 60 -9.42 2.92 -8.21
N LEU A 61 -9.53 4.24 -8.38
CA LEU A 61 -10.26 5.13 -7.47
C LEU A 61 -11.79 4.99 -7.53
N LYS A 62 -12.35 4.18 -8.43
CA LYS A 62 -13.77 3.78 -8.34
C LYS A 62 -14.00 2.88 -7.12
N GLU A 63 -13.07 1.96 -6.86
CA GLU A 63 -13.13 1.02 -5.73
C GLU A 63 -12.44 1.52 -4.45
N TYR A 64 -11.47 2.42 -4.60
CA TYR A 64 -10.66 2.95 -3.51
C TYR A 64 -10.92 4.44 -3.27
N GLU A 65 -10.90 4.84 -2.01
CA GLU A 65 -11.05 6.20 -1.55
C GLU A 65 -9.68 6.72 -1.07
N PRO A 66 -9.10 7.74 -1.72
CA PRO A 66 -7.94 8.44 -1.19
C PRO A 66 -8.26 9.06 0.17
N ILE A 67 -7.45 8.74 1.18
CA ILE A 67 -7.62 9.25 2.56
C ILE A 67 -6.56 10.28 2.93
N ARG A 68 -5.36 10.23 2.32
CA ARG A 68 -4.28 11.21 2.51
C ARG A 68 -3.27 11.14 1.37
N VAL A 69 -2.47 12.20 1.25
CA VAL A 69 -1.24 12.21 0.45
C VAL A 69 -0.05 12.25 1.40
N ARG A 70 0.84 11.27 1.28
CA ARG A 70 2.15 11.29 1.96
C ARG A 70 3.17 11.96 1.06
N ARG A 71 3.51 13.20 1.41
CA ARG A 71 4.40 14.04 0.61
C ARG A 71 5.83 13.54 0.64
N PHE A 72 6.52 13.65 -0.50
CA PHE A 72 7.97 13.51 -0.57
C PHE A 72 8.63 14.88 -0.41
N ASN A 73 9.64 14.95 0.47
CA ASN A 73 10.38 16.19 0.79
C ASN A 73 11.86 16.05 0.40
N GLY A 74 12.12 15.53 -0.79
CA GLY A 74 13.47 15.41 -1.33
C GLY A 74 13.73 16.39 -2.48
N ASP A 75 15.01 16.61 -2.77
CA ASP A 75 15.47 17.40 -3.90
C ASP A 75 15.37 16.63 -5.24
N GLN A 76 15.78 17.27 -6.33
CA GLN A 76 15.74 16.68 -7.67
C GLN A 76 16.59 15.41 -7.79
N LEU A 77 17.77 15.35 -7.15
CA LEU A 77 18.63 14.18 -7.17
C LEU A 77 17.96 13.00 -6.46
N GLN A 78 17.36 13.26 -5.29
CA GLN A 78 16.64 12.26 -4.51
C GLN A 78 15.38 11.78 -5.23
N ILE A 79 14.69 12.66 -5.98
CA ILE A 79 13.58 12.28 -6.87
C ILE A 79 14.07 11.29 -7.94
N GLN A 80 15.19 11.57 -8.61
CA GLN A 80 15.72 10.65 -9.63
C GLN A 80 16.09 9.29 -9.03
N GLN A 81 16.73 9.28 -7.86
CA GLN A 81 17.03 8.04 -7.15
C GLN A 81 15.76 7.26 -6.77
N ALA A 82 14.70 7.94 -6.34
CA ALA A 82 13.42 7.31 -6.06
C ALA A 82 12.77 6.69 -7.31
N ILE A 83 12.81 7.38 -8.46
CA ILE A 83 12.33 6.84 -9.73
C ILE A 83 13.12 5.58 -10.12
N ILE A 84 14.44 5.58 -9.94
CA ILE A 84 15.29 4.39 -10.18
C ILE A 84 14.86 3.23 -9.28
N ARG A 85 14.66 3.47 -7.98
CA ARG A 85 14.19 2.45 -7.03
C ARG A 85 12.83 1.87 -7.40
N ALA A 86 11.91 2.70 -7.87
CA ALA A 86 10.60 2.26 -8.36
C ALA A 86 10.75 1.33 -9.57
N ARG A 87 11.58 1.71 -10.55
CA ARG A 87 11.81 0.92 -11.77
C ARG A 87 12.45 -0.44 -11.47
N GLN A 88 13.39 -0.50 -10.53
CA GLN A 88 14.08 -1.73 -10.12
C GLN A 88 13.15 -2.82 -9.59
N LYS A 89 11.99 -2.45 -9.05
CA LYS A 89 11.03 -3.39 -8.47
C LYS A 89 9.84 -3.68 -9.40
N LEU A 90 9.79 -3.13 -10.62
CA LEU A 90 8.71 -3.43 -11.57
C LEU A 90 8.63 -4.93 -11.84
N GLY A 91 7.41 -5.48 -11.83
CA GLY A 91 7.16 -6.91 -12.00
C GLY A 91 7.45 -7.78 -10.77
N HIS A 92 8.06 -7.24 -9.71
CA HIS A 92 8.32 -7.99 -8.48
C HIS A 92 7.00 -8.45 -7.85
N LYS A 93 6.91 -9.74 -7.51
CA LYS A 93 5.73 -10.36 -6.90
C LYS A 93 5.77 -10.23 -5.39
N TYR A 94 4.60 -10.08 -4.77
CA TYR A 94 4.47 -9.89 -3.33
C TYR A 94 3.26 -10.67 -2.79
N SER A 95 3.41 -11.34 -1.65
CA SER A 95 2.42 -12.28 -1.09
C SER A 95 1.36 -11.65 -0.15
N PHE A 96 1.60 -10.44 0.37
CA PHE A 96 0.71 -9.72 1.30
C PHE A 96 0.49 -8.26 0.89
N LEU A 97 -0.67 -7.95 0.30
CA LEU A 97 -0.86 -6.67 -0.41
C LEU A 97 -0.68 -5.43 0.48
N GLY A 98 -1.26 -5.37 1.69
CA GLY A 98 -1.20 -4.18 2.54
C GLY A 98 0.24 -3.82 2.98
N PHE A 99 0.90 -4.74 3.68
CA PHE A 99 2.28 -4.58 4.14
C PHE A 99 3.25 -4.33 2.98
N ASN A 100 3.12 -5.07 1.88
CA ASN A 100 4.01 -4.92 0.75
C ASN A 100 3.79 -3.62 -0.03
N CYS A 101 2.57 -3.09 -0.09
CA CYS A 101 2.33 -1.78 -0.70
C CYS A 101 3.02 -0.67 0.10
N GLU A 102 2.91 -0.70 1.42
CA GLU A 102 3.59 0.26 2.30
C GLU A 102 5.11 0.14 2.19
N HIS A 103 5.64 -1.08 2.26
CA HIS A 103 7.06 -1.38 2.13
C HIS A 103 7.62 -0.92 0.79
N PHE A 104 6.88 -1.18 -0.30
CA PHE A 104 7.25 -0.70 -1.63
C PHE A 104 7.27 0.83 -1.68
N ALA A 105 6.25 1.50 -1.13
CA ALA A 105 6.23 2.96 -1.10
C ALA A 105 7.36 3.55 -0.24
N ASN A 106 7.71 2.91 0.88
CA ASN A 106 8.83 3.29 1.73
C ASN A 106 10.18 3.07 1.02
N TRP A 107 10.34 1.94 0.32
CA TRP A 107 11.49 1.66 -0.52
C TRP A 107 11.67 2.74 -1.58
N VAL A 108 10.59 3.11 -2.28
CA VAL A 108 10.63 4.15 -3.31
C VAL A 108 11.00 5.50 -2.71
N GLN A 109 10.32 5.97 -1.67
CA GLN A 109 10.59 7.30 -1.10
C GLN A 109 11.94 7.37 -0.39
N TYR A 110 12.28 6.38 0.41
CA TYR A 110 13.37 6.50 1.40
C TYR A 110 14.52 5.51 1.20
N GLY A 111 14.41 4.58 0.25
CA GLY A 111 15.40 3.51 0.08
C GLY A 111 15.45 2.52 1.24
N LYS A 112 14.40 2.51 2.07
CA LYS A 112 14.27 1.62 3.23
C LYS A 112 12.96 0.88 3.08
N GLU A 113 13.02 -0.45 3.07
CA GLU A 113 11.80 -1.26 3.01
C GLU A 113 11.00 -1.13 4.32
N SER A 114 11.60 -0.70 5.44
CA SER A 114 10.93 -0.65 6.75
C SER A 114 10.42 0.73 7.19
N SER A 115 9.18 0.73 7.70
CA SER A 115 8.70 1.63 8.78
C SER A 115 7.39 1.09 9.36
N SER A 116 7.41 0.75 10.65
CA SER A 116 6.27 0.55 11.58
C SER A 116 5.19 -0.51 11.30
N GLN A 117 5.52 -1.72 10.84
CA GLN A 117 4.79 -2.88 11.36
C GLN A 117 5.65 -3.61 12.38
N VAL A 118 5.27 -3.36 13.64
CA VAL A 118 5.36 -4.26 14.78
C VAL A 118 5.96 -5.63 14.40
N SER A 119 7.21 -5.83 14.81
CA SER A 119 7.84 -7.14 15.01
C SER A 119 7.04 -8.08 15.95
N ASN A 120 5.90 -7.65 16.47
CA ASN A 120 5.06 -8.30 17.49
C ASN A 120 3.55 -8.37 17.10
N GLY A 121 3.14 -8.09 15.85
CA GLY A 121 1.71 -7.94 15.49
C GLY A 121 1.02 -9.15 14.85
N PHE A 122 1.77 -10.18 14.43
CA PHE A 122 1.20 -11.43 13.85
C PHE A 122 0.97 -12.54 14.90
N LEU A 123 1.12 -12.24 16.19
CA LEU A 123 0.84 -13.18 17.29
C LEU A 123 -0.65 -13.25 17.68
N ILE A 124 -1.53 -12.43 17.10
CA ILE A 124 -2.97 -12.46 17.43
C ILE A 124 -3.75 -12.72 16.15
N ILE A 125 -3.93 -14.01 15.84
CA ILE A 125 -5.12 -14.62 15.20
C ILE A 125 -4.92 -16.15 15.08
N ALA A 126 -3.68 -16.66 15.15
CA ALA A 126 -3.45 -18.11 15.27
C ALA A 126 -3.68 -18.66 16.70
N GLY A 127 -3.65 -17.80 17.74
CA GLY A 127 -3.76 -18.22 19.14
C GLY A 127 -5.17 -18.19 19.77
N LEU A 128 -6.19 -17.67 19.08
CA LEU A 128 -7.57 -17.66 19.62
C LEU A 128 -8.48 -18.75 19.03
N ALA A 129 -8.05 -19.45 17.97
CA ALA A 129 -8.77 -20.58 17.41
C ALA A 129 -8.45 -21.93 18.11
N THR A 130 -7.42 -22.00 18.94
CA THR A 130 -6.94 -23.27 19.53
C THR A 130 -7.35 -23.52 20.99
N LEU A 131 -7.94 -22.55 21.70
CA LEU A 131 -8.32 -22.75 23.12
C LEU A 131 -9.81 -23.02 23.36
N LYS A 132 -10.68 -22.94 22.36
CA LYS A 132 -12.12 -23.24 22.52
C LYS A 132 -12.59 -24.58 21.95
N PHE A 133 -11.68 -25.49 21.59
CA PHE A 133 -12.03 -26.87 21.20
C PHE A 133 -11.37 -27.97 22.03
N ILE A 134 -10.49 -27.63 23.00
CA ILE A 134 -9.89 -28.62 23.91
C ILE A 134 -10.61 -28.68 25.27
N ALA A 135 -11.57 -27.79 25.54
CA ALA A 135 -12.35 -27.78 26.79
C ALA A 135 -13.72 -28.49 26.68
N SER A 136 -13.92 -29.37 25.68
CA SER A 136 -15.15 -30.18 25.57
C SER A 136 -14.86 -31.67 25.36
N ASN A 137 -13.75 -32.17 25.92
CA ASN A 137 -13.59 -33.60 26.10
C ASN A 137 -12.70 -33.82 27.33
N ASN A 138 -13.34 -33.89 28.51
CA ASN A 138 -12.95 -34.68 29.68
C ASN A 138 -13.70 -34.16 30.90
N GLY A 139 -14.72 -34.91 31.29
CA GLY A 139 -15.52 -34.65 32.48
C GLY A 139 -16.67 -35.64 32.60
N GLU A 140 -16.35 -36.92 32.44
CA GLU A 140 -17.20 -38.02 32.89
C GLU A 140 -17.62 -37.79 34.35
N ARG A 141 -18.92 -37.95 34.61
CA ARG A 141 -19.47 -38.43 35.87
C ARG A 141 -20.62 -39.37 35.56
#